data_AF-A0A7X8FV10-F1
#
_entry.id   AF-A0A7X8FV10-F1
#
_cell.length_a   1.000
_cell.length_b   1.000
_cell.length_c   1.000
_cell.angle_alpha   90.00
_cell.angle_beta   90.00
_cell.angle_gamma   90.00
#
_symmetry.space_group_name_H-M   'P 1'
#
loop_
_entity.id
_entity.type
_entity.pdbx_description
1 polymer ?
#
loop_
_entity_poly.entity_id
_entity_poly.type
_entity_poly.pdbx_seq_one_letter_code
_entity_poly.pdbx_strand_id
1 'polypeptide(L)'
;MPKIEVNEKLFFNLLGTTLDYDELEARLTCGKAELDEKPHATLPEAERTIKIELNDTNRPDLWSTAGIARQLRQHAKLTVRGAKPVDYRSFFSTAEKACDSGNRVVTVDPGLKDIRPFMTAFVISGKPIDEPMLLDIIQTQEKLCWNYGRKRRSISMGIYRSANITWPVHYTAVDPDTTSFVPLACTEPMTCRQILTDHPKGKEYGWILQDMPKFPLLIDDKKEVLSMAPIINSATLGAVQVGDADLLVEMTGTDMPTLTLATSIVACDFADAGYTILPVRVEHPYDTGFGKTITTPYYFQEPTKASLATINRLLGSNLTADEAKYALERMGCSLSIDGDILTVRPPEYRNDFLHEVDVMEDVMMGMTVEYFTPTKPHDFTIGRLTP
;
A
#
# COMPACT_ATOMS: atom_id res chain seq x y z
N MET A 1 -2.38 4.44 -17.10
CA MET A 1 -2.00 4.92 -15.77
C MET A 1 -3.02 4.44 -14.74
N PRO A 2 -2.64 4.19 -13.48
CA PRO A 2 -3.59 3.88 -12.41
C PRO A 2 -4.60 5.02 -12.24
N LYS A 3 -5.88 4.68 -12.16
CA LYS A 3 -6.96 5.61 -11.81
C LYS A 3 -7.61 5.15 -10.52
N ILE A 4 -7.95 6.08 -9.64
CA ILE A 4 -8.69 5.80 -8.41
C ILE A 4 -9.98 6.62 -8.38
N GLU A 5 -11.02 6.01 -7.84
CA GLU A 5 -12.32 6.63 -7.61
C GLU A 5 -12.46 6.85 -6.10
N VAL A 6 -12.45 8.10 -5.66
CA VAL A 6 -12.45 8.43 -4.23
C VAL A 6 -13.78 9.04 -3.83
N ASN A 7 -14.37 8.56 -2.75
CA ASN A 7 -15.57 9.19 -2.19
C ASN A 7 -15.21 10.61 -1.71
N GLU A 8 -15.94 11.61 -2.20
CA GLU A 8 -15.61 13.03 -1.98
C GLU A 8 -15.53 13.38 -0.50
N LYS A 9 -16.56 13.00 0.26
CA LYS A 9 -16.63 13.28 1.69
C LYS A 9 -15.52 12.59 2.46
N LEU A 10 -15.25 11.30 2.17
CA LEU A 10 -14.15 10.57 2.78
C LEU A 10 -12.80 11.22 2.46
N PHE A 11 -12.56 11.56 1.21
CA PHE A 11 -11.32 12.17 0.73
C PHE A 11 -11.04 13.50 1.43
N PHE A 12 -12.00 14.42 1.48
CA PHE A 12 -11.81 15.71 2.16
C PHE A 12 -11.72 15.59 3.68
N ASN A 13 -12.38 14.60 4.29
CA ASN A 13 -12.18 14.30 5.71
C ASN A 13 -10.75 13.85 6.02
N LEU A 14 -10.16 12.99 5.17
CA LEU A 14 -8.77 12.56 5.31
C LEU A 14 -7.78 13.69 5.00
N LEU A 15 -8.10 14.54 4.03
CA LEU A 15 -7.29 15.73 3.72
C LEU A 15 -7.30 16.74 4.88
N GLY A 16 -8.42 16.82 5.60
CA GLY A 16 -8.62 17.74 6.74
C GLY A 16 -9.12 19.13 6.33
N THR A 17 -9.38 19.35 5.05
CA THR A 17 -10.00 20.57 4.49
C THR A 17 -10.74 20.22 3.21
N THR A 18 -11.75 21.01 2.87
CA THR A 18 -12.39 21.00 1.55
C THR A 18 -11.67 22.00 0.65
N LEU A 19 -11.50 21.65 -0.62
CA LEU A 19 -10.93 22.50 -1.66
C LEU A 19 -11.95 22.63 -2.79
N ASP A 20 -11.94 23.75 -3.51
CA ASP A 20 -12.56 23.75 -4.84
C ASP A 20 -11.74 22.87 -5.81
N TYR A 21 -12.36 22.45 -6.91
CA TYR A 21 -11.72 21.48 -7.80
C TYR A 21 -10.55 22.04 -8.60
N ASP A 22 -10.49 23.36 -8.82
CA ASP A 22 -9.39 23.97 -9.56
C ASP A 22 -8.16 24.08 -8.64
N GLU A 23 -8.38 24.40 -7.35
CA GLU A 23 -7.36 24.29 -6.31
C GLU A 23 -6.91 22.84 -6.08
N LEU A 24 -7.84 21.88 -6.07
CA LEU A 24 -7.51 20.47 -5.97
C LEU A 24 -6.64 20.02 -7.14
N GLU A 25 -7.01 20.35 -8.37
CA GLU A 25 -6.25 20.03 -9.58
C GLU A 25 -4.83 20.59 -9.52
N ALA A 26 -4.67 21.86 -9.12
CA ALA A 26 -3.36 22.46 -8.94
C ALA A 26 -2.51 21.74 -7.88
N ARG A 27 -3.11 21.27 -6.78
CA ARG A 27 -2.38 20.58 -5.72
C ARG A 27 -2.06 19.12 -6.05
N LEU A 28 -2.88 18.44 -6.86
CA LEU A 28 -2.65 17.05 -7.27
C LEU A 28 -1.30 16.85 -7.97
N THR A 29 -0.77 17.90 -8.60
CA THR A 29 0.55 17.90 -9.23
C THR A 29 1.66 17.42 -8.28
N CYS A 30 1.61 17.69 -6.97
CA CYS A 30 2.64 17.24 -6.03
C CYS A 30 2.71 15.71 -5.90
N GLY A 31 1.61 15.02 -6.18
CA GLY A 31 1.53 13.56 -6.23
C GLY A 31 1.68 13.00 -7.64
N LYS A 32 2.12 13.81 -8.62
CA LYS A 32 2.10 13.47 -10.05
C LYS A 32 0.71 12.97 -10.46
N ALA A 33 -0.34 13.62 -9.95
CA ALA A 33 -1.72 13.24 -10.14
C ALA A 33 -2.49 14.34 -10.87
N GLU A 34 -3.57 13.95 -11.53
CA GLU A 34 -4.47 14.84 -12.27
C GLU A 34 -5.93 14.51 -11.94
N LEU A 35 -6.77 15.55 -11.98
CA LEU A 35 -8.20 15.40 -11.83
C LEU A 35 -8.79 14.91 -13.16
N ASP A 36 -9.21 13.65 -13.21
CA ASP A 36 -9.74 13.01 -14.42
C ASP A 36 -11.23 13.33 -14.62
N GLU A 37 -12.02 13.27 -13.55
CA GLU A 37 -13.45 13.58 -13.60
C GLU A 37 -13.92 14.26 -12.29
N LYS A 38 -14.60 15.40 -12.44
CA LYS A 38 -15.30 16.11 -11.35
C LYS A 38 -16.56 15.31 -10.95
N PRO A 39 -16.98 15.35 -9.67
CA PRO A 39 -18.17 14.62 -9.25
C PRO A 39 -19.45 15.17 -9.91
N HIS A 40 -20.44 14.30 -10.07
CA HIS A 40 -21.76 14.72 -10.57
C HIS A 40 -22.46 15.60 -9.52
N ALA A 41 -22.62 16.89 -9.83
CA ALA A 41 -23.21 17.87 -8.93
C ALA A 41 -24.65 17.54 -8.48
N THR A 42 -25.36 16.72 -9.26
CA THR A 42 -26.73 16.26 -8.97
C THR A 42 -26.81 15.21 -7.87
N LEU A 43 -25.69 14.55 -7.53
CA LEU A 43 -25.64 13.55 -6.47
C LEU A 43 -25.51 14.22 -5.08
N PRO A 44 -26.06 13.59 -4.02
CA PRO A 44 -25.78 13.98 -2.65
C PRO A 44 -24.27 13.92 -2.35
N GLU A 45 -23.76 14.81 -1.50
CA GLU A 45 -22.32 14.88 -1.16
C GLU A 45 -21.74 13.54 -0.68
N ALA A 46 -22.52 12.75 0.06
CA ALA A 46 -22.10 11.44 0.55
C ALA A 46 -21.90 10.39 -0.55
N GLU A 47 -22.49 10.58 -1.73
CA GLU A 47 -22.45 9.66 -2.88
C GLU A 47 -21.54 10.17 -4.00
N ARG A 48 -21.03 11.39 -3.88
CA ARG A 48 -20.14 11.98 -4.88
C ARG A 48 -18.78 11.28 -4.89
N THR A 49 -18.27 11.08 -6.10
CA THR A 49 -17.01 10.41 -6.35
C THR A 49 -16.13 11.29 -7.24
N ILE A 50 -14.87 11.44 -6.87
CA ILE A 50 -13.85 12.16 -7.64
C ILE A 50 -12.96 11.12 -8.31
N LYS A 51 -12.68 11.28 -9.61
CA LYS A 51 -11.73 10.40 -10.31
C LYS A 51 -10.39 11.09 -10.44
N ILE A 52 -9.34 10.40 -9.98
CA ILE A 52 -7.97 10.91 -10.00
C ILE A 52 -7.11 9.93 -10.81
N GLU A 53 -6.40 10.46 -11.82
CA GLU A 53 -5.40 9.72 -12.59
C GLU A 53 -4.02 9.97 -11.99
N LEU A 54 -3.22 8.90 -11.85
CA LEU A 54 -1.89 8.95 -11.26
C LEU A 54 -0.84 8.73 -12.35
N ASN A 55 -0.10 9.77 -12.69
CA ASN A 55 0.88 9.78 -13.78
C ASN A 55 2.20 9.06 -13.44
N ASP A 56 2.28 8.42 -12.28
CA ASP A 56 3.43 7.64 -11.86
C ASP A 56 3.03 6.21 -11.47
N THR A 57 3.87 5.26 -11.88
CA THR A 57 3.72 3.84 -11.54
C THR A 57 4.64 3.38 -10.40
N ASN A 58 5.56 4.23 -9.94
CA ASN A 58 6.56 3.90 -8.92
C ASN A 58 6.08 4.17 -7.48
N ARG A 59 4.95 4.87 -7.34
CA ARG A 59 4.36 5.32 -6.08
C ARG A 59 3.02 4.63 -5.79
N PRO A 60 3.01 3.31 -5.51
CA PRO A 60 1.77 2.58 -5.20
C PRO A 60 1.10 3.08 -3.91
N ASP A 61 1.81 3.81 -3.06
CA ASP A 61 1.28 4.48 -1.87
C ASP A 61 0.27 5.59 -2.19
N LEU A 62 0.24 6.08 -3.42
CA LEU A 62 -0.73 7.09 -3.87
C LEU A 62 -2.00 6.47 -4.46
N TRP A 63 -2.04 5.14 -4.64
CA TRP A 63 -3.13 4.44 -5.34
C TRP A 63 -4.32 4.13 -4.42
N SER A 64 -4.57 4.99 -3.44
CA SER A 64 -5.67 4.93 -2.47
C SER A 64 -6.15 6.33 -2.10
N THR A 65 -7.38 6.43 -1.60
CA THR A 65 -7.94 7.70 -1.10
C THR A 65 -7.09 8.29 0.02
N ALA A 66 -6.69 7.47 0.99
CA ALA A 66 -5.85 7.90 2.10
C ALA A 66 -4.44 8.30 1.66
N GLY A 67 -3.85 7.57 0.72
CA GLY A 67 -2.52 7.84 0.18
C GLY A 67 -2.39 9.20 -0.47
N ILE A 68 -3.30 9.54 -1.39
CA ILE A 68 -3.25 10.84 -2.07
C ILE A 68 -3.65 11.99 -1.11
N ALA A 69 -4.63 11.78 -0.23
CA ALA A 69 -4.97 12.74 0.81
C ALA A 69 -3.77 13.03 1.75
N ARG A 70 -3.02 11.98 2.13
CA ARG A 70 -1.78 12.10 2.93
C ARG A 70 -0.73 12.94 2.22
N GLN A 71 -0.46 12.67 0.94
CA GLN A 71 0.52 13.42 0.15
C GLN A 71 0.15 14.91 0.05
N LEU A 72 -1.11 15.23 -0.26
CA LEU A 72 -1.59 16.61 -0.35
C LEU A 72 -1.52 17.32 1.01
N ARG A 73 -1.89 16.62 2.09
CA ARG A 73 -1.83 17.15 3.46
C ARG A 73 -0.39 17.46 3.87
N GLN A 74 0.55 16.55 3.62
CA GLN A 74 1.97 16.73 3.91
C GLN A 74 2.56 17.89 3.10
N HIS A 75 2.28 17.93 1.80
CA HIS A 75 2.82 18.96 0.92
C HIS A 75 2.33 20.36 1.26
N ALA A 76 1.06 20.49 1.64
CA ALA A 76 0.49 21.76 2.09
C ALA A 76 0.76 22.07 3.59
N LYS A 77 1.49 21.19 4.30
CA LYS A 77 1.72 21.25 5.76
C LYS A 77 0.42 21.43 6.56
N LEU A 78 -0.64 20.78 6.10
CA LEU A 78 -1.95 20.80 6.74
C LEU A 78 -1.99 19.78 7.88
N THR A 79 -2.78 20.10 8.90
CA THR A 79 -3.14 19.17 9.98
C THR A 79 -4.63 18.91 9.93
N VAL A 80 -5.06 17.66 10.07
CA VAL A 80 -6.49 17.35 10.22
C VAL A 80 -6.99 18.01 11.51
N ARG A 81 -8.05 18.82 11.41
CA ARG A 81 -8.55 19.63 12.53
C ARG A 81 -8.91 18.73 13.72
N GLY A 82 -8.23 18.94 14.85
CA GLY A 82 -8.46 18.18 16.09
C GLY A 82 -7.78 16.80 16.14
N ALA A 83 -7.01 16.41 15.12
CA ALA A 83 -6.22 15.17 15.14
C ALA A 83 -4.73 15.48 15.33
N LYS A 84 -4.05 14.60 16.08
CA LYS A 84 -2.58 14.62 16.17
C LYS A 84 -2.01 13.98 14.90
N PRO A 85 -0.82 14.41 14.42
CA PRO A 85 -0.10 13.68 13.39
C PRO A 85 0.07 12.21 13.80
N VAL A 86 -0.15 11.30 12.85
CA VAL A 86 0.02 9.87 13.10
C VAL A 86 1.51 9.57 13.23
N ASP A 87 1.90 8.96 14.35
CA ASP A 87 3.26 8.46 14.53
C ASP A 87 3.35 7.03 14.00
N TYR A 88 3.69 6.87 12.72
CA TYR A 88 3.79 5.54 12.11
C TYR A 88 4.82 4.66 12.83
N ARG A 89 5.93 5.24 13.34
CA ARG A 89 6.98 4.50 14.07
C ARG A 89 6.46 3.79 15.32
N SER A 90 5.31 4.19 15.86
CA SER A 90 4.70 3.55 17.02
C SER A 90 4.24 2.10 16.76
N PHE A 91 3.97 1.74 15.50
CA PHE A 91 3.48 0.41 15.12
C PHE A 91 4.35 -0.32 14.09
N PHE A 92 5.44 0.28 13.63
CA PHE A 92 6.39 -0.36 12.73
C PHE A 92 7.52 -1.08 13.49
N SER A 93 7.71 -2.35 13.18
CA SER A 93 8.91 -3.08 13.56
C SER A 93 10.10 -2.71 12.66
N THR A 94 11.30 -3.06 13.09
CA THR A 94 12.59 -2.83 12.41
C THR A 94 13.48 -4.07 12.60
N ALA A 95 14.68 -4.06 12.02
CA ALA A 95 15.67 -5.10 12.27
C ALA A 95 16.10 -5.19 13.74
N GLU A 96 16.08 -4.06 14.45
CA GLU A 96 16.53 -3.95 15.85
C GLU A 96 15.39 -4.10 16.86
N LYS A 97 14.15 -3.85 16.46
CA LYS A 97 12.99 -3.81 17.37
C LYS A 97 11.75 -4.40 16.71
N ALA A 98 11.22 -5.47 17.29
CA ALA A 98 9.87 -5.95 17.00
C ALA A 98 8.83 -5.24 17.88
N CYS A 99 7.72 -4.83 17.29
CA CYS A 99 6.55 -4.35 18.05
C CYS A 99 5.81 -5.51 18.72
N ASP A 100 4.98 -5.19 19.72
CA ASP A 100 4.19 -6.20 20.44
C ASP A 100 3.05 -6.74 19.54
N SER A 101 3.10 -8.05 19.27
CA SER A 101 2.08 -8.76 18.50
C SER A 101 1.03 -9.45 19.40
N GLY A 102 1.17 -9.43 20.73
CA GLY A 102 0.32 -10.19 21.64
C GLY A 102 0.24 -11.67 21.23
N ASN A 103 -0.98 -12.20 21.13
CA ASN A 103 -1.26 -13.56 20.65
C ASN A 103 -1.43 -13.67 19.12
N ARG A 104 -1.28 -12.57 18.36
CA ARG A 104 -1.49 -12.53 16.91
C ARG A 104 -0.28 -13.10 16.19
N VAL A 105 -0.31 -14.42 15.98
CA VAL A 105 0.78 -15.19 15.37
C VAL A 105 0.29 -15.95 14.14
N VAL A 106 1.02 -15.84 13.04
CA VAL A 106 0.84 -16.65 11.83
C VAL A 106 2.03 -17.59 11.69
N THR A 107 1.76 -18.87 11.40
CA THR A 107 2.78 -19.87 11.09
C THR A 107 2.70 -20.27 9.62
N VAL A 108 3.85 -20.27 8.92
CA VAL A 108 3.92 -20.62 7.50
C VAL A 108 4.47 -22.05 7.33
N ASP A 109 3.82 -22.82 6.48
CA ASP A 109 4.17 -24.20 6.18
C ASP A 109 5.38 -24.27 5.22
N PRO A 110 6.39 -25.12 5.51
CA PRO A 110 7.55 -25.29 4.62
C PRO A 110 7.17 -25.75 3.20
N GLY A 111 6.02 -26.40 3.03
CA GLY A 111 5.50 -26.82 1.74
C GLY A 111 5.16 -25.66 0.79
N LEU A 112 5.05 -24.43 1.30
CA LEU A 112 4.74 -23.24 0.48
C LEU A 112 5.97 -22.56 -0.13
N LYS A 113 7.18 -23.02 0.21
CA LYS A 113 8.44 -22.38 -0.19
C LYS A 113 8.53 -22.13 -1.70
N ASP A 114 8.14 -23.11 -2.49
CA ASP A 114 8.25 -23.07 -3.96
C ASP A 114 6.90 -22.79 -4.65
N ILE A 115 5.87 -22.39 -3.88
CA ILE A 115 4.51 -22.12 -4.37
C ILE A 115 4.17 -20.64 -4.17
N ARG A 116 4.13 -20.20 -2.92
CA ARG A 116 3.79 -18.83 -2.51
C ARG A 116 4.38 -18.58 -1.12
N PRO A 117 5.70 -18.31 -1.03
CA PRO A 117 6.45 -18.45 0.21
C PRO A 117 6.17 -17.39 1.28
N PHE A 118 5.70 -16.21 0.90
CA PHE A 118 5.72 -15.06 1.80
C PHE A 118 4.33 -14.65 2.24
N MET A 119 4.26 -14.16 3.48
CA MET A 119 3.07 -13.61 4.08
C MET A 119 3.45 -12.51 5.07
N THR A 120 2.63 -11.47 5.11
CA THR A 120 2.71 -10.35 6.05
C THR A 120 1.28 -10.03 6.51
N ALA A 121 1.12 -9.46 7.71
CA ALA A 121 -0.20 -9.14 8.23
C ALA A 121 -0.18 -8.06 9.31
N PHE A 122 -1.33 -7.45 9.55
CA PHE A 122 -1.62 -6.63 10.73
C PHE A 122 -3.12 -6.70 11.02
N VAL A 123 -3.52 -6.31 12.23
CA VAL A 123 -4.93 -6.11 12.56
C VAL A 123 -5.21 -4.62 12.67
N ILE A 124 -6.30 -4.13 12.09
CA ILE A 124 -6.81 -2.79 12.38
C ILE A 124 -7.83 -2.90 13.51
N SER A 125 -7.81 -1.97 14.45
CA SER A 125 -8.74 -1.94 15.58
C SER A 125 -9.29 -0.53 15.82
N GLY A 126 -10.46 -0.41 16.43
CA GLY A 126 -11.10 0.86 16.74
C GLY A 126 -12.56 0.91 16.30
N LYS A 127 -12.92 1.97 15.58
CA LYS A 127 -14.30 2.16 15.08
C LYS A 127 -14.71 1.03 14.12
N PRO A 128 -16.01 0.65 14.05
CA PRO A 128 -16.49 -0.22 13.00
C PRO A 128 -16.21 0.32 11.60
N ILE A 129 -16.00 -0.55 10.62
CA ILE A 129 -15.86 -0.16 9.22
C ILE A 129 -17.22 0.30 8.67
N ASP A 130 -17.24 1.48 8.06
CA ASP A 130 -18.41 2.00 7.37
C ASP A 130 -18.37 1.65 5.87
N GLU A 131 -19.47 1.90 5.17
CA GLU A 131 -19.59 1.59 3.75
C GLU A 131 -18.55 2.34 2.88
N PRO A 132 -18.32 3.66 3.03
CA PRO A 132 -17.29 4.35 2.26
C PRO A 132 -15.88 3.77 2.47
N MET A 133 -15.51 3.44 3.72
CA MET A 133 -14.21 2.84 4.02
C MET A 133 -14.10 1.41 3.47
N LEU A 134 -15.17 0.63 3.52
CA LEU A 134 -15.20 -0.73 2.96
C LEU A 134 -15.02 -0.71 1.43
N LEU A 135 -15.69 0.22 0.73
CA LEU A 135 -15.51 0.38 -0.71
C LEU A 135 -14.10 0.87 -1.05
N ASP A 136 -13.55 1.80 -0.27
CA ASP A 136 -12.18 2.32 -0.48
C ASP A 136 -11.11 1.24 -0.29
N ILE A 137 -11.23 0.38 0.72
CA ILE A 137 -10.27 -0.71 0.92
C ILE A 137 -10.39 -1.79 -0.15
N ILE A 138 -11.60 -2.08 -0.65
CA ILE A 138 -11.80 -3.00 -1.78
C ILE A 138 -11.10 -2.45 -3.03
N GLN A 139 -11.27 -1.15 -3.32
CA GLN A 139 -10.55 -0.51 -4.42
C GLN A 139 -9.03 -0.60 -4.20
N THR A 140 -8.54 -0.26 -3.01
CA THR A 140 -7.10 -0.30 -2.70
C THR A 140 -6.53 -1.71 -2.88
N GLN A 141 -7.25 -2.73 -2.42
CA GLN A 141 -6.93 -4.13 -2.69
C GLN A 141 -6.84 -4.40 -4.19
N GLU A 142 -7.82 -3.98 -4.98
CA GLU A 142 -7.81 -4.17 -6.43
C GLU A 142 -6.64 -3.47 -7.10
N LYS A 143 -6.35 -2.20 -6.80
CA LYS A 143 -5.24 -1.45 -7.40
C LYS A 143 -3.89 -2.06 -7.04
N LEU A 144 -3.65 -2.37 -5.77
CA LEU A 144 -2.40 -2.97 -5.32
C LEU A 144 -2.23 -4.38 -5.88
N CYS A 145 -3.26 -5.24 -5.83
CA CYS A 145 -3.11 -6.62 -6.28
C CYS A 145 -3.11 -6.76 -7.81
N TRP A 146 -3.86 -5.93 -8.54
CA TRP A 146 -3.94 -6.01 -10.00
C TRP A 146 -2.74 -5.36 -10.68
N ASN A 147 -2.41 -4.12 -10.32
CA ASN A 147 -1.32 -3.39 -10.97
C ASN A 147 0.03 -3.76 -10.36
N TYR A 148 0.25 -3.43 -9.08
CA TYR A 148 1.54 -3.65 -8.40
C TYR A 148 1.82 -5.15 -8.21
N GLY A 149 0.77 -5.90 -7.86
CA GLY A 149 0.75 -7.34 -7.66
C GLY A 149 0.69 -8.19 -8.94
N ARG A 150 0.72 -7.57 -10.13
CA ARG A 150 0.67 -8.23 -11.45
C ARG A 150 -0.47 -9.26 -11.55
N LYS A 151 -1.71 -8.81 -11.38
CA LYS A 151 -2.92 -9.65 -11.36
C LYS A 151 -2.85 -10.75 -10.31
N ARG A 152 -2.54 -10.36 -9.07
CA ARG A 152 -2.39 -11.20 -7.87
C ARG A 152 -1.18 -12.14 -7.81
N ARG A 153 -0.39 -12.21 -8.89
CA ARG A 153 0.78 -13.10 -8.98
C ARG A 153 1.79 -12.82 -7.86
N SER A 154 2.19 -11.57 -7.67
CA SER A 154 3.18 -11.20 -6.63
C SER A 154 2.55 -10.81 -5.31
N ILE A 155 1.34 -10.24 -5.29
CA ILE A 155 0.65 -9.80 -4.06
C ILE A 155 -0.82 -10.19 -4.14
N SER A 156 -1.34 -10.80 -3.09
CA SER A 156 -2.78 -10.93 -2.86
C SER A 156 -3.04 -10.43 -1.46
N MET A 157 -4.11 -9.67 -1.29
CA MET A 157 -4.51 -9.11 -0.01
C MET A 157 -5.85 -9.70 0.42
N GLY A 158 -5.94 -10.11 1.68
CA GLY A 158 -7.15 -10.63 2.31
C GLY A 158 -7.55 -9.78 3.51
N ILE A 159 -8.85 -9.71 3.80
CA ILE A 159 -9.41 -9.01 4.96
C ILE A 159 -10.40 -9.95 5.64
N TYR A 160 -10.28 -10.08 6.96
CA TYR A 160 -11.06 -11.03 7.76
C TYR A 160 -11.48 -10.41 9.09
N ARG A 161 -12.60 -10.85 9.63
CA ARG A 161 -13.06 -10.43 10.96
C ARG A 161 -12.18 -11.07 12.03
N SER A 162 -11.27 -10.31 12.63
CA SER A 162 -10.29 -10.82 13.60
C SER A 162 -10.96 -11.43 14.84
N ALA A 163 -12.13 -10.93 15.24
CA ALA A 163 -12.89 -11.48 16.36
C ALA A 163 -13.36 -12.93 16.13
N ASN A 164 -13.48 -13.36 14.88
CA ASN A 164 -13.92 -14.72 14.52
C ASN A 164 -12.75 -15.69 14.32
N ILE A 165 -11.51 -15.22 14.43
CA ILE A 165 -10.30 -16.02 14.19
C ILE A 165 -9.79 -16.59 15.52
N THR A 166 -9.55 -17.91 15.56
CA THR A 166 -8.80 -18.54 16.64
C THR A 166 -7.31 -18.55 16.30
N TRP A 167 -6.50 -17.81 17.07
CA TRP A 167 -5.03 -17.77 16.89
C TRP A 167 -4.35 -19.00 17.51
N PRO A 168 -3.20 -19.46 16.97
CA PRO A 168 -2.50 -18.93 15.80
C PRO A 168 -3.21 -19.23 14.47
N VAL A 169 -2.95 -18.40 13.46
CA VAL A 169 -3.36 -18.66 12.08
C VAL A 169 -2.27 -19.49 11.39
N HIS A 170 -2.66 -20.39 10.50
CA HIS A 170 -1.76 -21.24 9.73
C HIS A 170 -1.91 -20.97 8.23
N TYR A 171 -0.79 -20.61 7.60
CA TYR A 171 -0.68 -20.53 6.15
C TYR A 171 -0.06 -21.84 5.65
N THR A 172 -0.89 -22.75 5.14
CA THR A 172 -0.52 -24.15 4.89
C THR A 172 -0.63 -24.57 3.43
N ALA A 173 0.19 -25.54 3.04
CA ALA A 173 0.15 -26.18 1.72
C ALA A 173 -0.75 -27.42 1.77
N VAL A 174 -1.93 -27.35 1.16
CA VAL A 174 -2.93 -28.42 1.19
C VAL A 174 -2.97 -29.22 -0.10
N ASP A 175 -3.45 -30.47 0.00
CA ASP A 175 -3.85 -31.26 -1.17
C ASP A 175 -5.15 -30.68 -1.74
N PRO A 176 -5.13 -30.13 -2.97
CA PRO A 176 -6.27 -29.41 -3.52
C PRO A 176 -7.42 -30.31 -3.97
N ASP A 177 -7.18 -31.61 -4.11
CA ASP A 177 -8.17 -32.58 -4.58
C ASP A 177 -8.95 -33.21 -3.40
N THR A 178 -8.43 -33.10 -2.18
CA THR A 178 -9.09 -33.61 -0.95
C THR A 178 -9.51 -32.52 0.03
N THR A 179 -9.00 -31.30 -0.11
CA THR A 179 -9.35 -30.16 0.77
C THR A 179 -10.50 -29.36 0.17
N SER A 180 -11.56 -29.13 0.95
CA SER A 180 -12.76 -28.43 0.52
C SER A 180 -13.21 -27.37 1.53
N PHE A 181 -13.80 -26.29 1.03
CA PHE A 181 -14.48 -25.28 1.84
C PHE A 181 -15.58 -24.59 1.03
N VAL A 182 -16.42 -23.79 1.67
CA VAL A 182 -17.44 -22.98 0.98
C VAL A 182 -16.81 -21.65 0.56
N PRO A 183 -16.55 -21.40 -0.74
CA PRO A 183 -16.00 -20.13 -1.20
C PRO A 183 -17.03 -19.00 -1.08
N LEU A 184 -16.53 -17.76 -0.99
CA LEU A 184 -17.38 -16.57 -0.92
C LEU A 184 -18.41 -16.54 -2.06
N ALA A 185 -19.64 -16.14 -1.77
CA ALA A 185 -20.78 -16.14 -2.70
C ALA A 185 -21.23 -17.54 -3.19
N CYS A 186 -20.86 -18.62 -2.49
CA CYS A 186 -21.41 -19.96 -2.67
C CYS A 186 -22.04 -20.48 -1.38
N THR A 187 -22.87 -21.52 -1.49
CA THR A 187 -23.54 -22.18 -0.35
C THR A 187 -23.02 -23.60 -0.11
N GLU A 188 -22.47 -24.25 -1.14
CA GLU A 188 -21.98 -25.63 -1.06
C GLU A 188 -20.45 -25.68 -1.04
N PRO A 189 -19.85 -26.66 -0.34
CA PRO A 189 -18.41 -26.87 -0.37
C PRO A 189 -17.91 -27.26 -1.75
N MET A 190 -16.72 -26.75 -2.11
CA MET A 190 -15.98 -27.13 -3.31
C MET A 190 -14.56 -27.54 -2.91
N THR A 191 -14.00 -28.55 -3.58
CA THR A 191 -12.57 -28.82 -3.46
C THR A 191 -11.77 -27.62 -3.97
N CYS A 192 -10.57 -27.39 -3.43
CA CYS A 192 -9.69 -26.33 -3.90
C CYS A 192 -9.43 -26.43 -5.42
N ARG A 193 -9.36 -27.65 -5.98
CA ARG A 193 -9.26 -27.89 -7.42
C ARG A 193 -10.51 -27.43 -8.19
N GLN A 194 -11.70 -27.81 -7.73
CA GLN A 194 -12.98 -27.39 -8.34
C GLN A 194 -13.17 -25.87 -8.29
N ILE A 195 -12.69 -25.20 -7.23
CA ILE A 195 -12.77 -23.74 -7.14
C ILE A 195 -12.07 -23.11 -8.35
N LEU A 196 -10.94 -23.64 -8.83
CA LEU A 196 -10.24 -23.08 -10.00
C LEU A 196 -11.07 -23.17 -11.29
N THR A 197 -11.88 -24.22 -11.46
CA THR A 197 -12.64 -24.45 -12.69
C THR A 197 -14.03 -23.83 -12.66
N ASP A 198 -14.67 -23.80 -11.49
CA ASP A 198 -16.10 -23.55 -11.38
C ASP A 198 -16.40 -22.16 -10.84
N HIS A 199 -15.63 -21.70 -9.85
CA HIS A 199 -15.84 -20.40 -9.20
C HIS A 199 -15.38 -19.24 -10.11
N PRO A 200 -16.11 -18.11 -10.20
CA PRO A 200 -15.73 -16.98 -11.05
C PRO A 200 -14.29 -16.48 -10.81
N LYS A 201 -13.89 -16.33 -9.54
CA LYS A 201 -12.51 -15.94 -9.20
C LYS A 201 -11.46 -17.03 -9.47
N GLY A 202 -11.86 -18.30 -9.47
CA GLY A 202 -11.00 -19.39 -9.92
C GLY A 202 -10.73 -19.33 -11.40
N LYS A 203 -11.75 -19.05 -12.22
CA LYS A 203 -11.57 -18.84 -13.67
C LYS A 203 -10.69 -17.63 -13.97
N GLU A 204 -10.79 -16.57 -13.16
CA GLU A 204 -10.02 -15.34 -13.33
C GLU A 204 -8.54 -15.49 -12.93
N TYR A 205 -8.25 -16.13 -11.80
CA TYR A 205 -6.91 -16.16 -11.19
C TYR A 205 -6.30 -17.56 -11.05
N GLY A 206 -7.02 -18.62 -11.38
CA GLY A 206 -6.61 -20.01 -11.13
C GLY A 206 -5.34 -20.41 -11.87
N TRP A 207 -5.00 -19.71 -12.95
CA TRP A 207 -3.72 -19.84 -13.65
C TRP A 207 -2.49 -19.63 -12.75
N ILE A 208 -2.64 -18.95 -11.61
CA ILE A 208 -1.54 -18.77 -10.64
C ILE A 208 -1.19 -20.08 -9.93
N LEU A 209 -2.17 -20.96 -9.71
CA LEU A 209 -2.01 -22.19 -8.92
C LEU A 209 -2.23 -23.49 -9.70
N GLN A 210 -2.83 -23.44 -10.90
CA GLN A 210 -3.33 -24.63 -11.62
C GLN A 210 -2.30 -25.77 -11.75
N ASP A 211 -1.02 -25.41 -11.96
CA ASP A 211 0.08 -26.36 -12.19
C ASP A 211 0.83 -26.74 -10.89
N MET A 212 0.39 -26.22 -9.74
CA MET A 212 1.02 -26.49 -8.45
C MET A 212 0.51 -27.79 -7.83
N PRO A 213 1.39 -28.59 -7.19
CA PRO A 213 1.01 -29.86 -6.57
C PRO A 213 0.19 -29.68 -5.28
N LYS A 214 0.35 -28.53 -4.62
CA LYS A 214 -0.38 -28.15 -3.41
C LYS A 214 -0.84 -26.72 -3.52
N PHE A 215 -1.94 -26.37 -2.85
CA PHE A 215 -2.46 -25.01 -2.86
C PHE A 215 -2.27 -24.30 -1.51
N PRO A 216 -2.08 -22.97 -1.51
CA PRO A 216 -2.00 -22.20 -0.28
C PRO A 216 -3.38 -22.02 0.32
N LEU A 217 -3.52 -22.40 1.59
CA LEU A 217 -4.74 -22.21 2.36
C LEU A 217 -4.42 -21.50 3.67
N LEU A 218 -5.22 -20.49 4.01
CA LEU A 218 -5.16 -19.81 5.28
C LEU A 218 -6.27 -20.36 6.18
N ILE A 219 -5.89 -20.90 7.34
CA ILE A 219 -6.82 -21.50 8.31
C ILE A 219 -6.53 -21.01 9.72
N ASP A 220 -7.54 -20.99 10.59
CA ASP A 220 -7.36 -20.69 12.01
C ASP A 220 -6.94 -21.95 12.81
N ASP A 221 -6.72 -21.82 14.12
CA ASP A 221 -6.30 -22.93 14.99
C ASP A 221 -7.39 -24.03 15.13
N LYS A 222 -8.66 -23.67 14.89
CA LYS A 222 -9.79 -24.62 14.82
C LYS A 222 -9.95 -25.28 13.46
N LYS A 223 -9.04 -25.01 12.51
CA LYS A 223 -9.07 -25.51 11.13
C LYS A 223 -10.22 -24.98 10.28
N GLU A 224 -10.80 -23.83 10.67
CA GLU A 224 -11.74 -23.13 9.80
C GLU A 224 -10.98 -22.36 8.72
N VAL A 225 -11.49 -22.41 7.49
CA VAL A 225 -10.83 -21.78 6.34
C VAL A 225 -11.15 -20.29 6.27
N LEU A 226 -10.10 -19.48 6.18
CA LEU A 226 -10.17 -18.04 5.90
C LEU A 226 -10.19 -17.80 4.39
N SER A 227 -9.23 -18.37 3.67
CA SER A 227 -9.11 -18.20 2.21
C SER A 227 -8.21 -19.24 1.57
N MET A 228 -8.35 -19.36 0.25
CA MET A 228 -7.39 -20.02 -0.64
C MET A 228 -6.65 -18.93 -1.42
N ALA A 229 -5.51 -18.49 -0.91
CA ALA A 229 -4.73 -17.42 -1.52
C ALA A 229 -4.03 -17.89 -2.81
N PRO A 230 -3.99 -17.09 -3.89
CA PRO A 230 -4.53 -15.73 -4.04
C PRO A 230 -5.92 -15.67 -4.70
N ILE A 231 -6.70 -16.74 -4.62
CA ILE A 231 -7.89 -16.95 -5.47
C ILE A 231 -9.14 -16.38 -4.81
N ILE A 232 -9.55 -16.89 -3.65
CA ILE A 232 -10.85 -16.57 -3.05
C ILE A 232 -10.87 -16.74 -1.53
N ASN A 233 -11.66 -15.89 -0.87
CA ASN A 233 -11.99 -15.98 0.54
C ASN A 233 -13.07 -17.05 0.81
N SER A 234 -13.19 -17.54 2.04
CA SER A 234 -14.32 -18.35 2.45
C SER A 234 -15.59 -17.52 2.65
N ALA A 235 -16.76 -18.15 2.50
CA ALA A 235 -18.04 -17.52 2.81
C ALA A 235 -18.25 -17.28 4.32
N THR A 236 -17.47 -17.95 5.19
CA THR A 236 -17.61 -17.90 6.64
C THR A 236 -16.71 -16.81 7.25
N LEU A 237 -15.43 -17.11 7.46
CA LEU A 237 -14.45 -16.20 8.07
C LEU A 237 -14.00 -15.09 7.11
N GLY A 238 -14.16 -15.31 5.80
CA GLY A 238 -13.64 -14.45 4.73
C GLY A 238 -14.54 -13.30 4.24
N ALA A 239 -15.73 -13.14 4.81
CA ALA A 239 -16.68 -12.08 4.43
C ALA A 239 -16.68 -10.93 5.46
N VAL A 240 -16.21 -9.76 5.05
CA VAL A 240 -16.28 -8.51 5.83
C VAL A 240 -17.55 -7.74 5.43
N GLN A 241 -18.20 -7.13 6.41
CA GLN A 241 -19.44 -6.37 6.28
C GLN A 241 -19.33 -5.03 6.99
N VAL A 242 -20.18 -4.08 6.57
CA VAL A 242 -20.36 -2.81 7.26
C VAL A 242 -20.76 -3.07 8.71
N GLY A 243 -20.09 -2.41 9.64
CA GLY A 243 -20.30 -2.59 11.08
C GLY A 243 -19.35 -3.60 11.74
N ASP A 244 -18.54 -4.33 10.98
CA ASP A 244 -17.46 -5.14 11.56
C ASP A 244 -16.37 -4.24 12.14
N ALA A 245 -15.77 -4.70 13.24
CA ALA A 245 -14.60 -4.10 13.86
C ALA A 245 -13.50 -5.15 14.01
N ASP A 246 -12.27 -4.70 14.28
CA ASP A 246 -11.11 -5.56 14.42
C ASP A 246 -10.89 -6.45 13.20
N LEU A 247 -10.25 -5.93 12.14
CA LEU A 247 -10.05 -6.67 10.89
C LEU A 247 -8.60 -7.10 10.73
N LEU A 248 -8.37 -8.39 10.53
CA LEU A 248 -7.09 -8.91 10.05
C LEU A 248 -6.94 -8.55 8.58
N VAL A 249 -5.88 -7.81 8.26
CA VAL A 249 -5.42 -7.56 6.90
C VAL A 249 -4.15 -8.39 6.69
N GLU A 250 -4.16 -9.26 5.69
CA GLU A 250 -2.97 -10.02 5.29
C GLU A 250 -2.61 -9.76 3.84
N MET A 251 -1.34 -10.00 3.54
CA MET A 251 -0.86 -10.13 2.18
C MET A 251 -0.03 -11.40 2.04
N THR A 252 -0.27 -12.15 0.96
CA THR A 252 0.54 -13.31 0.55
C THR A 252 1.16 -13.08 -0.81
N GLY A 253 2.31 -13.72 -1.07
CA GLY A 253 3.03 -13.48 -2.32
C GLY A 253 4.33 -14.24 -2.51
N THR A 254 5.04 -13.79 -3.54
CA THR A 254 6.29 -14.40 -4.01
C THR A 254 7.50 -13.47 -3.90
N ASP A 255 7.28 -12.20 -3.51
CA ASP A 255 8.34 -11.22 -3.30
C ASP A 255 8.15 -10.49 -1.96
N MET A 256 9.06 -10.72 -1.02
CA MET A 256 8.94 -10.24 0.36
C MET A 256 9.03 -8.71 0.51
N PRO A 257 9.97 -8.00 -0.17
CA PRO A 257 10.00 -6.53 -0.11
C PRO A 257 8.72 -5.89 -0.67
N THR A 258 8.20 -6.38 -1.81
CA THR A 258 6.95 -5.89 -2.41
C THR A 258 5.77 -6.10 -1.46
N LEU A 259 5.69 -7.27 -0.79
CA LEU A 259 4.66 -7.56 0.21
C LEU A 259 4.73 -6.63 1.41
N THR A 260 5.94 -6.45 1.94
CA THR A 260 6.18 -5.63 3.12
C THR A 260 5.84 -4.17 2.83
N LEU A 261 6.17 -3.66 1.64
CA LEU A 261 5.78 -2.33 1.21
C LEU A 261 4.26 -2.18 1.10
N ALA A 262 3.58 -3.10 0.41
CA ALA A 262 2.13 -3.04 0.27
C ALA A 262 1.42 -3.13 1.64
N THR A 263 1.95 -3.94 2.57
CA THR A 263 1.45 -4.03 3.95
C THR A 263 1.60 -2.69 4.67
N SER A 264 2.74 -2.02 4.47
CA SER A 264 3.06 -0.72 5.05
C SER A 264 2.13 0.37 4.53
N ILE A 265 1.86 0.39 3.22
CA ILE A 265 0.90 1.31 2.57
C ILE A 265 -0.47 1.19 3.22
N VAL A 266 -1.03 -0.02 3.25
CA VAL A 266 -2.39 -0.23 3.76
C VAL A 266 -2.47 0.03 5.27
N ALA A 267 -1.43 -0.30 6.04
CA ALA A 267 -1.38 0.03 7.45
C ALA A 267 -1.37 1.54 7.71
N CYS A 268 -0.58 2.31 6.96
CA CYS A 268 -0.57 3.77 7.05
C CYS A 268 -1.90 4.38 6.62
N ASP A 269 -2.55 3.84 5.59
CA ASP A 269 -3.86 4.30 5.11
C ASP A 269 -4.95 4.14 6.18
N PHE A 270 -4.98 2.99 6.85
CA PHE A 270 -5.90 2.78 7.97
C PHE A 270 -5.56 3.65 9.19
N ALA A 271 -4.27 3.85 9.49
CA ALA A 271 -3.85 4.73 10.57
C ALA A 271 -4.29 6.18 10.32
N ASP A 272 -4.18 6.66 9.08
CA ASP A 272 -4.68 7.97 8.66
C ASP A 272 -6.19 8.10 8.78
N ALA A 273 -6.92 6.99 8.56
CA ALA A 273 -8.37 6.92 8.77
C ALA A 273 -8.78 6.81 10.26
N GLY A 274 -7.82 6.83 11.19
CA GLY A 274 -8.03 6.85 12.63
C GLY A 274 -8.16 5.47 13.28
N TYR A 275 -7.75 4.40 12.58
CA TYR A 275 -7.66 3.07 13.15
C TYR A 275 -6.34 2.89 13.91
N THR A 276 -6.37 2.04 14.94
CA THR A 276 -5.15 1.56 15.60
C THR A 276 -4.62 0.36 14.84
N ILE A 277 -3.32 0.37 14.54
CA ILE A 277 -2.64 -0.76 13.89
C ILE A 277 -2.05 -1.66 14.98
N LEU A 278 -2.48 -2.92 14.99
CA LEU A 278 -2.02 -3.97 15.89
C LEU A 278 -1.10 -4.92 15.11
N PRO A 279 0.20 -4.96 15.44
CA PRO A 279 1.16 -5.80 14.72
C PRO A 279 0.86 -7.30 14.82
N VAL A 280 1.26 -8.05 13.80
CA VAL A 280 1.14 -9.52 13.74
C VAL A 280 2.54 -10.11 13.51
N ARG A 281 2.88 -11.16 14.28
CA ARG A 281 4.12 -11.91 14.11
C ARG A 281 3.90 -13.04 13.10
N VAL A 282 4.73 -13.11 12.07
CA VAL A 282 4.72 -14.18 11.06
C VAL A 282 6.00 -14.99 11.18
N GLU A 283 5.83 -16.31 11.29
CA GLU A 283 6.90 -17.29 11.45
C GLU A 283 7.06 -18.12 10.17
N HIS A 284 8.14 -17.85 9.43
CA HIS A 284 8.54 -18.57 8.24
C HIS A 284 9.57 -19.67 8.58
N PRO A 285 9.49 -20.86 7.98
CA PRO A 285 10.45 -21.93 8.22
C PRO A 285 11.78 -21.71 7.46
N TYR A 286 11.80 -20.80 6.50
CA TYR A 286 12.94 -20.41 5.65
C TYR A 286 13.24 -18.92 5.76
N ASP A 287 14.43 -18.53 5.31
CA ASP A 287 14.84 -17.13 5.26
C ASP A 287 13.99 -16.34 4.24
N THR A 288 13.57 -15.15 4.63
CA THR A 288 12.76 -14.24 3.82
C THR A 288 13.56 -13.05 3.28
N GLY A 289 14.84 -12.93 3.66
CA GLY A 289 15.65 -11.72 3.50
C GLY A 289 15.50 -10.73 4.66
N PHE A 290 14.46 -10.90 5.49
CA PHE A 290 14.20 -10.11 6.71
C PHE A 290 14.29 -10.98 7.98
N GLY A 291 14.88 -12.18 7.85
CA GLY A 291 14.88 -13.21 8.87
C GLY A 291 13.71 -14.19 8.75
N LYS A 292 13.66 -15.17 9.65
CA LYS A 292 12.64 -16.22 9.69
C LYS A 292 11.39 -15.82 10.47
N THR A 293 11.48 -14.80 11.30
CA THR A 293 10.36 -14.30 12.09
C THR A 293 10.31 -12.80 11.92
N ILE A 294 9.21 -12.31 11.38
CA ILE A 294 8.98 -10.89 11.12
C ILE A 294 7.70 -10.46 11.81
N THR A 295 7.73 -9.33 12.50
CA THR A 295 6.51 -8.70 13.00
C THR A 295 6.17 -7.55 12.07
N THR A 296 4.99 -7.58 11.46
CA THR A 296 4.55 -6.56 10.50
C THR A 296 3.44 -5.67 11.08
N PRO A 297 3.36 -4.38 10.70
CA PRO A 297 4.18 -3.68 9.68
C PRO A 297 5.67 -3.55 10.04
N TYR A 298 6.53 -3.45 9.02
CA TYR A 298 7.98 -3.51 9.17
C TYR A 298 8.68 -2.49 8.27
N TYR A 299 9.56 -1.67 8.86
CA TYR A 299 10.30 -0.61 8.18
C TYR A 299 11.64 -1.17 7.72
N PHE A 300 11.90 -1.08 6.41
CA PHE A 300 13.10 -1.65 5.78
C PHE A 300 13.78 -0.74 4.77
N GLN A 301 13.32 0.51 4.66
CA GLN A 301 13.85 1.45 3.70
C GLN A 301 15.27 1.85 4.05
N GLU A 302 16.15 1.82 3.06
CA GLU A 302 17.52 2.30 3.18
C GLU A 302 17.60 3.81 2.94
N PRO A 303 18.47 4.54 3.67
CA PRO A 303 18.67 5.95 3.44
C PRO A 303 19.43 6.20 2.12
N THR A 304 18.99 7.21 1.37
CA THR A 304 19.67 7.67 0.16
C THR A 304 20.38 8.99 0.41
N LYS A 305 21.58 9.14 -0.14
CA LYS A 305 22.39 10.36 0.02
C LYS A 305 22.42 11.16 -1.28
N ALA A 306 22.32 12.47 -1.17
CA ALA A 306 22.54 13.41 -2.27
C ALA A 306 23.27 14.65 -1.74
N SER A 307 24.16 15.22 -2.54
CA SER A 307 24.81 16.50 -2.21
C SER A 307 23.95 17.68 -2.66
N LEU A 308 23.86 18.76 -1.88
CA LEU A 308 23.17 19.99 -2.27
C LEU A 308 23.75 20.57 -3.56
N ALA A 309 25.07 20.51 -3.74
CA ALA A 309 25.73 20.92 -4.98
C ALA A 309 25.18 20.16 -6.22
N THR A 310 25.01 18.84 -6.13
CA THR A 310 24.46 18.04 -7.24
C THR A 310 22.97 18.29 -7.45
N ILE A 311 22.19 18.46 -6.38
CA ILE A 311 20.77 18.83 -6.46
C ILE A 311 20.62 20.15 -7.25
N ASN A 312 21.34 21.19 -6.85
CA ASN A 312 21.32 22.49 -7.51
C ASN A 312 21.80 22.42 -8.97
N ARG A 313 22.85 21.63 -9.24
CA ARG A 313 23.35 21.42 -10.60
C ARG A 313 22.32 20.74 -11.50
N LEU A 314 21.66 19.69 -11.04
CA LEU A 314 20.68 18.95 -11.86
C LEU A 314 19.41 19.76 -12.09
N LEU A 315 18.91 20.43 -11.04
CA LEU A 315 17.68 21.21 -11.10
C LEU A 315 17.86 22.62 -11.68
N GLY A 316 19.11 23.04 -11.93
CA GLY A 316 19.42 24.39 -12.41
C GLY A 316 19.01 25.48 -11.42
N SER A 317 19.16 25.22 -10.12
CA SER A 317 18.68 26.07 -9.02
C SER A 317 19.83 26.48 -8.09
N ASN A 318 19.52 27.37 -7.13
CA ASN A 318 20.44 27.81 -6.07
C ASN A 318 19.79 27.65 -4.69
N LEU A 319 19.18 26.49 -4.44
CA LEU A 319 18.53 26.18 -3.17
C LEU A 319 19.55 26.13 -2.04
N THR A 320 19.14 26.65 -0.89
CA THR A 320 19.82 26.45 0.39
C THR A 320 19.51 25.06 0.94
N ALA A 321 20.32 24.60 1.91
CA ALA A 321 20.10 23.33 2.58
C ALA A 321 18.73 23.28 3.29
N ASP A 322 18.29 24.41 3.87
CA ASP A 322 17.00 24.52 4.54
C ASP A 322 15.81 24.47 3.56
N GLU A 323 15.94 25.05 2.37
CA GLU A 323 14.92 24.94 1.32
C GLU A 323 14.81 23.51 0.77
N ALA A 324 15.94 22.85 0.53
CA ALA A 324 15.96 21.45 0.11
C ALA A 324 15.35 20.53 1.20
N LYS A 325 15.68 20.79 2.47
CA LYS A 325 15.07 20.11 3.61
C LYS A 325 13.55 20.33 3.65
N TYR A 326 13.12 21.58 3.51
CA TYR A 326 11.71 21.94 3.49
C TYR A 326 10.95 21.21 2.38
N ALA A 327 11.53 21.11 1.18
CA ALA A 327 10.96 20.38 0.06
C ALA A 327 10.82 18.87 0.35
N LEU A 328 11.87 18.24 0.87
CA LEU A 328 11.87 16.81 1.20
C LEU A 328 10.88 16.46 2.33
N GLU A 329 10.75 17.33 3.33
CA GLU A 329 9.76 17.17 4.41
C GLU A 329 8.32 17.27 3.87
N ARG A 330 8.06 18.12 2.87
CA ARG A 330 6.76 18.20 2.17
C ARG A 330 6.42 16.92 1.40
N MET A 331 7.42 16.12 1.05
CA MET A 331 7.27 14.81 0.42
C MET A 331 7.26 13.65 1.43
N GLY A 332 7.15 13.96 2.73
CA GLY A 332 7.07 12.97 3.81
C GLY A 332 8.41 12.38 4.24
N CYS A 333 9.53 12.85 3.70
CA CYS A 333 10.84 12.33 4.04
C CYS A 333 11.36 12.90 5.36
N SER A 334 12.14 12.09 6.07
CA SER A 334 12.99 12.55 7.18
C SER A 334 14.44 12.61 6.72
N LEU A 335 15.24 13.54 7.25
CA LEU A 335 16.61 13.68 6.80
C LEU A 335 17.54 14.26 7.88
N SER A 336 18.83 14.04 7.66
CA SER A 336 19.92 14.71 8.37
C SER A 336 20.84 15.38 7.35
N ILE A 337 21.45 16.49 7.75
CA ILE A 337 22.34 17.29 6.91
C ILE A 337 23.70 17.36 7.60
N ASP A 338 24.74 16.99 6.86
CA ASP A 338 26.14 17.10 7.29
C ASP A 338 26.94 17.82 6.21
N GLY A 339 27.23 19.10 6.44
CA GLY A 339 27.80 19.98 5.43
C GLY A 339 26.93 20.05 4.17
N ASP A 340 27.47 19.57 3.05
CA ASP A 340 26.82 19.55 1.73
C ASP A 340 25.97 18.28 1.51
N ILE A 341 26.04 17.27 2.39
CA ILE A 341 25.39 15.97 2.19
C ILE A 341 24.06 15.89 2.93
N LEU A 342 22.99 15.62 2.17
CA LEU A 342 21.67 15.29 2.68
C LEU A 342 21.54 13.76 2.73
N THR A 343 21.29 13.20 3.91
CA THR A 343 20.96 11.78 4.09
C THR A 343 19.46 11.65 4.34
N VAL A 344 18.73 11.23 3.30
CA VAL A 344 17.27 11.19 3.24
C VAL A 344 16.77 9.78 3.54
N ARG A 345 15.71 9.71 4.36
CA ARG A 345 14.99 8.49 4.71
C ARG A 345 13.56 8.57 4.18
N PRO A 346 13.17 7.67 3.28
CA PRO A 346 11.80 7.59 2.80
C PRO A 346 10.85 7.27 3.95
N PRO A 347 9.59 7.74 3.89
CA PRO A 347 8.55 7.29 4.81
C PRO A 347 8.25 5.79 4.62
N GLU A 348 7.60 5.21 5.62
CA GLU A 348 7.37 3.77 5.75
C GLU A 348 6.62 3.13 4.57
N TYR A 349 5.79 3.91 3.87
CA TYR A 349 4.98 3.50 2.73
C TYR A 349 5.66 3.70 1.37
N ARG A 350 6.93 4.15 1.32
CA ARG A 350 7.69 4.35 0.07
C ARG A 350 8.89 3.42 -0.01
N ASN A 351 9.30 3.01 -1.20
CA ASN A 351 10.52 2.22 -1.44
C ASN A 351 11.13 2.52 -2.82
N ASP A 352 10.96 3.75 -3.30
CA ASP A 352 11.33 4.22 -4.63
C ASP A 352 12.63 5.05 -4.65
N PHE A 353 13.38 5.09 -3.55
CA PHE A 353 14.66 5.79 -3.45
C PHE A 353 15.81 4.82 -3.69
N LEU A 354 16.22 4.69 -4.95
CA LEU A 354 17.29 3.80 -5.40
C LEU A 354 18.57 4.56 -5.75
N HIS A 355 18.46 5.86 -6.05
CA HIS A 355 19.53 6.73 -6.50
C HIS A 355 19.37 8.16 -5.98
N GLU A 356 20.45 8.94 -5.95
CA GLU A 356 20.40 10.36 -5.58
C GLU A 356 19.45 11.20 -6.45
N VAL A 357 19.12 10.72 -7.65
CA VAL A 357 18.19 11.39 -8.57
C VAL A 357 16.75 11.33 -8.05
N ASP A 358 16.39 10.28 -7.32
CA ASP A 358 15.07 10.17 -6.70
C ASP A 358 14.91 11.23 -5.59
N VAL A 359 15.99 11.54 -4.88
CA VAL A 359 16.02 12.68 -3.93
C VAL A 359 15.86 14.01 -4.66
N MET A 360 16.50 14.18 -5.82
CA MET A 360 16.40 15.41 -6.62
C MET A 360 14.99 15.61 -7.19
N GLU A 361 14.35 14.52 -7.64
CA GLU A 361 12.94 14.54 -8.06
C GLU A 361 12.03 14.96 -6.91
N ASP A 362 12.21 14.39 -5.73
CA ASP A 362 11.42 14.77 -4.55
C ASP A 362 11.66 16.22 -4.11
N VAL A 363 12.88 16.75 -4.25
CA VAL A 363 13.15 18.19 -4.04
C VAL A 363 12.37 19.04 -5.05
N MET A 364 12.37 18.66 -6.33
CA MET A 364 11.62 19.35 -7.37
C MET A 364 10.11 19.35 -7.06
N MET A 365 9.54 18.18 -6.75
CA MET A 365 8.12 18.06 -6.41
C MET A 365 7.75 18.78 -5.11
N GLY A 366 8.64 18.75 -4.12
CA GLY A 366 8.51 19.44 -2.85
C GLY A 366 8.60 20.97 -2.99
N MET A 367 9.32 21.50 -3.97
CA MET A 367 9.33 22.94 -4.31
C MET A 367 8.20 23.35 -5.26
N THR A 368 7.63 22.37 -5.96
CA THR A 368 6.75 22.48 -7.15
C THR A 368 7.50 22.84 -8.43
N VAL A 369 7.01 22.35 -9.56
CA VAL A 369 7.66 22.54 -10.87
C VAL A 369 7.65 24.02 -11.28
N GLU A 370 6.63 24.77 -10.89
CA GLU A 370 6.47 26.20 -11.18
C GLU A 370 7.49 27.09 -10.47
N TYR A 371 8.15 26.58 -9.42
CA TYR A 371 9.26 27.28 -8.77
C TYR A 371 10.46 27.46 -9.72
N PHE A 372 10.67 26.52 -10.65
CA PHE A 372 11.83 26.51 -11.53
C PHE A 372 11.57 27.34 -12.78
N THR A 373 12.43 28.33 -13.03
CA THR A 373 12.33 29.18 -14.22
C THR A 373 12.79 28.40 -15.46
N PRO A 374 11.97 28.31 -16.52
CA PRO A 374 12.39 27.66 -17.77
C PRO A 374 13.63 28.32 -18.37
N THR A 375 14.63 27.53 -18.73
CA THR A 375 15.86 27.99 -19.40
C THR A 375 15.96 27.40 -20.81
N LYS A 376 16.64 28.12 -21.71
CA LYS A 376 16.93 27.62 -23.05
C LYS A 376 18.30 26.93 -23.05
N PRO A 377 18.45 25.76 -23.68
CA PRO A 377 19.77 25.18 -23.92
C PRO A 377 20.68 26.17 -24.67
N HIS A 378 21.95 26.24 -24.27
CA HIS A 378 22.93 27.16 -24.86
C HIS A 378 23.82 26.49 -25.92
N ASP A 379 23.76 25.16 -26.04
CA ASP A 379 24.58 24.41 -26.98
C ASP A 379 24.08 24.55 -28.41
N PHE A 380 24.97 24.96 -29.31
CA PHE A 380 24.70 24.98 -30.75
C PHE A 380 24.87 23.57 -31.32
N THR A 381 23.86 23.10 -32.05
CA THR A 381 23.89 21.81 -32.74
C THR A 381 23.50 21.97 -34.21
N ILE A 382 24.16 21.23 -35.11
CA ILE A 382 23.83 21.18 -36.53
C ILE A 382 23.07 19.87 -36.79
N GLY A 383 21.81 19.97 -37.22
CA GLY A 383 21.01 18.82 -37.64
C GLY A 383 21.41 18.30 -39.02
N ARG A 384 21.20 17.00 -39.27
CA ARG A 384 21.29 16.39 -40.62
C ARG A 384 20.09 15.49 -40.87
N LEU A 385 19.72 15.32 -42.14
CA LEU A 385 18.71 14.34 -42.56
C LEU A 385 19.26 12.92 -42.35
N THR A 386 18.39 12.01 -41.92
CA THR A 386 18.70 10.57 -41.86
C THR A 386 18.90 10.06 -43.30
N PRO A 387 19.97 9.29 -43.60
CA PRO A 387 20.29 8.80 -44.95
C PRO A 387 19.19 8.00 -45.63
#